data_AF-A0AA39P721-F1
#
_entry.id   AF-A0AA39P721-F1
#
_cell.length_a   1.000
_cell.length_b   1.000
_cell.length_c   1.000
_cell.angle_alpha   90.00
_cell.angle_beta   90.00
_cell.angle_gamma   90.00
#
_symmetry.space_group_name_H-M   'P 1'
#
loop_
_entity.id
_entity.type
_entity.pdbx_description
1 polymer ?
#
loop_
_entity_poly.entity_id
_entity_poly.type
_entity_poly.pdbx_seq_one_letter_code
_entity_poly.pdbx_strand_id
1 'polypeptide(L)'
;MTCCLLRRPVLHSRTPTSPLFIQYRSLRLPPIQTLNPKALTESDFRDVSGKNFLCSAGHSFHYSHIKSKTRISFPDKTMGFLHYWTHSDLPATAGQVRFRLTSANDPSLFESGSDLLKPDGTPWAIPLAKLLKLRGNGSGFVQTLLNDGLVSKDLIRSKCFHLYEKLRLHDNSLLVESPADVSPVSLPRSTLKIYTVSSNEVARVRLYFDDQSWVENLKLAEPGKRVHAHARLHVSGNSLPALQVVRIFTPSGAQLDSSWPSIRSVACLGRHDKAFQSWSLQTTK
;
A
#
# COMPACT_ATOMS: atom_id res chain seq x y z
N MET A 1 55.03 -26.03 -56.75
CA MET A 1 55.07 -25.15 -57.94
C MET A 1 53.65 -25.11 -58.46
N THR A 2 52.87 -24.03 -58.53
CA THR A 2 53.05 -22.59 -58.80
C THR A 2 51.75 -21.93 -58.28
N CYS A 3 51.79 -21.02 -57.31
CA CYS A 3 51.73 -19.56 -57.44
C CYS A 3 50.76 -19.01 -58.51
N CYS A 4 49.62 -18.47 -58.06
CA CYS A 4 48.94 -17.34 -58.72
C CYS A 4 48.50 -16.34 -57.64
N LEU A 5 49.14 -15.18 -57.65
CA LEU A 5 48.82 -13.97 -56.89
C LEU A 5 47.74 -13.18 -57.63
N LEU A 6 46.76 -12.63 -56.90
CA LEU A 6 46.20 -11.34 -57.25
C LEU A 6 46.09 -10.45 -56.01
N ARG A 7 46.63 -9.24 -56.19
CA ARG A 7 46.83 -8.16 -55.22
C ARG A 7 45.50 -7.49 -54.82
N ARG A 8 45.49 -7.00 -53.57
CA ARG A 8 44.53 -6.04 -52.99
C ARG A 8 44.45 -4.72 -53.75
N PRO A 9 43.39 -3.93 -53.50
CA PRO A 9 43.56 -2.54 -53.12
C PRO A 9 43.08 -2.24 -51.69
N VAL A 10 43.65 -1.16 -51.16
CA VAL A 10 43.63 -0.70 -49.76
C VAL A 10 42.44 0.22 -49.49
N LEU A 11 41.97 0.14 -48.25
CA LEU A 11 41.08 0.99 -47.45
C LEU A 11 40.74 2.39 -47.99
N HIS A 12 39.45 2.71 -47.97
CA HIS A 12 38.93 4.04 -47.63
C HIS A 12 38.13 3.95 -46.32
N SER A 13 38.22 5.04 -45.56
CA SER A 13 37.94 5.17 -44.14
C SER A 13 36.54 5.69 -43.83
N ARG A 14 36.04 5.35 -42.62
CA ARG A 14 34.91 5.94 -41.84
C ARG A 14 33.50 5.68 -42.41
N THR A 15 32.49 5.30 -41.62
CA THR A 15 32.12 5.63 -40.23
C THR A 15 31.50 4.41 -39.50
N PRO A 16 31.64 4.28 -38.16
CA PRO A 16 30.86 3.31 -37.40
C PRO A 16 29.46 3.89 -37.16
N THR A 17 28.47 3.41 -37.92
CA THR A 17 27.08 3.81 -37.71
C THR A 17 26.38 2.80 -36.81
N SER A 18 25.93 3.34 -35.69
CA SER A 18 25.04 2.81 -34.66
C SER A 18 25.62 1.89 -33.58
N PRO A 19 25.53 2.31 -32.31
CA PRO A 19 25.90 1.48 -31.19
C PRO A 19 24.92 0.31 -31.10
N LEU A 20 25.48 -0.81 -30.66
CA LEU A 20 24.82 -2.04 -30.28
C LEU A 20 23.46 -1.77 -29.62
N PHE A 21 22.38 -1.92 -30.39
CA PHE A 21 21.09 -2.26 -29.81
C PHE A 21 21.26 -3.64 -29.20
N ILE A 22 21.73 -3.68 -27.96
CA ILE A 22 21.56 -4.83 -27.08
C ILE A 22 20.05 -4.96 -26.97
N GLN A 23 19.48 -5.85 -27.78
CA GLN A 23 18.16 -6.38 -27.54
C GLN A 23 18.23 -6.95 -26.13
N TYR A 24 17.65 -6.23 -25.16
CA TYR A 24 17.42 -6.72 -23.82
C TYR A 24 16.45 -7.91 -23.95
N ARG A 25 16.98 -9.08 -24.30
CA ARG A 25 16.34 -10.36 -24.06
C ARG A 25 15.98 -10.34 -22.58
N SER A 26 14.68 -10.28 -22.30
CA SER A 26 14.01 -10.45 -21.00
C SER A 26 14.96 -10.95 -19.90
N LEU A 27 15.78 -10.04 -19.34
CA LEU A 27 16.51 -10.33 -18.13
C LEU A 27 15.40 -10.33 -17.08
N ARG A 28 15.03 -11.53 -16.62
CA ARG A 28 14.20 -11.66 -15.43
C ARG A 28 14.95 -10.84 -14.37
N LEU A 29 14.37 -9.71 -13.97
CA LEU A 29 14.95 -8.90 -12.91
C LEU A 29 15.20 -9.82 -11.72
N PRO A 30 16.34 -9.67 -11.03
CA PRO A 30 16.63 -10.48 -9.86
C PRO A 30 15.48 -10.37 -8.86
N PRO A 31 15.25 -11.40 -8.02
CA PRO A 31 14.32 -11.28 -6.91
C PRO A 31 14.65 -10.05 -6.05
N ILE A 32 13.63 -9.44 -5.47
CA ILE A 32 13.84 -8.35 -4.50
C ILE A 32 14.52 -8.95 -3.27
N GLN A 33 15.65 -8.38 -2.88
CA GLN A 33 16.49 -8.90 -1.81
C GLN A 33 16.01 -8.40 -0.46
N THR A 34 15.58 -7.14 -0.38
CA THR A 34 15.11 -6.52 0.86
C THR A 34 13.93 -5.58 0.63
N LEU A 35 13.12 -5.40 1.67
CA LEU A 35 12.08 -4.40 1.78
C LEU A 35 12.43 -3.36 2.88
N ASN A 36 13.62 -3.45 3.48
CA ASN A 36 14.10 -2.47 4.44
C ASN A 36 14.72 -1.28 3.69
N PRO A 37 14.16 -0.05 3.81
CA PRO A 37 14.71 1.15 3.19
C PRO A 37 16.22 1.36 3.41
N LYS A 38 16.72 0.97 4.58
CA LYS A 38 18.11 1.18 4.99
C LYS A 38 19.09 0.16 4.41
N ALA A 39 18.58 -0.91 3.81
CA ALA A 39 19.39 -2.00 3.24
C ALA A 39 19.26 -2.12 1.72
N LEU A 40 18.55 -1.17 1.07
CA LEU A 40 18.29 -1.19 -0.36
C LEU A 40 19.59 -1.21 -1.17
N THR A 41 19.59 -1.98 -2.25
CA THR A 41 20.66 -2.03 -3.24
C THR A 41 20.14 -1.65 -4.61
N GLU A 42 21.03 -1.33 -5.56
CA GLU A 42 20.63 -1.07 -6.95
C GLU A 42 19.86 -2.23 -7.57
N SER A 43 20.09 -3.46 -7.10
CA SER A 43 19.41 -4.66 -7.59
C SER A 43 17.94 -4.75 -7.19
N ASP A 44 17.52 -3.97 -6.18
CA ASP A 44 16.13 -3.88 -5.71
C ASP A 44 15.31 -2.87 -6.53
N PHE A 45 15.95 -2.10 -7.40
CA PHE A 45 15.29 -1.11 -8.25
C PHE A 45 14.37 -1.77 -9.28
N ARG A 46 13.15 -1.26 -9.43
CA ARG A 46 12.13 -1.77 -10.36
C ARG A 46 11.61 -0.65 -11.23
N ASP A 47 11.56 -0.91 -12.53
CA ASP A 47 10.72 -0.16 -13.45
C ASP A 47 9.43 -0.93 -13.68
N VAL A 48 8.30 -0.34 -13.30
CA VAL A 48 6.96 -0.89 -13.52
C VAL A 48 6.12 -0.03 -14.47
N SER A 49 6.71 0.97 -15.12
CA SER A 49 6.04 1.86 -16.08
C SER A 49 5.29 1.07 -17.14
N GLY A 50 4.05 1.46 -17.42
CA GLY A 50 3.20 0.82 -18.44
C GLY A 50 2.69 -0.58 -18.08
N LYS A 51 3.17 -1.22 -17.00
CA LYS A 51 2.71 -2.55 -16.57
C LYS A 51 1.35 -2.45 -15.87
N ASN A 52 0.53 -3.50 -15.96
CA ASN A 52 -0.76 -3.55 -15.25
C ASN A 52 -0.67 -4.12 -13.83
N PHE A 53 0.49 -4.67 -13.47
CA PHE A 53 0.74 -5.30 -12.19
C PHE A 53 2.23 -5.43 -11.89
N LEU A 54 2.53 -5.52 -10.60
CA LEU A 54 3.82 -5.93 -10.07
C LEU A 54 3.74 -7.41 -9.69
N CYS A 55 4.67 -8.22 -10.16
CA CYS A 55 4.74 -9.65 -9.81
C CYS A 55 5.72 -9.91 -8.67
N SER A 56 5.31 -10.73 -7.71
CA SER A 56 6.20 -11.31 -6.70
C SER A 56 5.76 -12.73 -6.38
N ALA A 57 6.68 -13.70 -6.54
CA ALA A 57 6.46 -15.12 -6.27
C ALA A 57 5.11 -15.68 -6.80
N GLY A 58 4.76 -15.36 -8.05
CA GLY A 58 3.52 -15.83 -8.68
C GLY A 58 2.25 -15.05 -8.32
N HIS A 59 2.36 -13.98 -7.53
CA HIS A 59 1.25 -13.07 -7.21
C HIS A 59 1.39 -11.74 -7.94
N SER A 60 0.27 -11.25 -8.48
CA SER A 60 0.18 -9.97 -9.19
C SER A 60 -0.52 -8.92 -8.34
N PHE A 61 0.15 -7.78 -8.12
CA PHE A 61 -0.38 -6.63 -7.42
C PHE A 61 -0.70 -5.52 -8.42
N HIS A 62 -1.99 -5.24 -8.60
CA HIS A 62 -2.48 -4.34 -9.65
C HIS A 62 -2.43 -2.86 -9.24
N TYR A 63 -2.21 -2.01 -10.24
CA TYR A 63 -2.59 -0.62 -10.19
C TYR A 63 -4.05 -0.50 -10.66
N SER A 64 -4.91 0.13 -9.87
CA SER A 64 -6.36 0.13 -10.16
C SER A 64 -7.06 1.37 -9.66
N HIS A 65 -8.14 1.73 -10.35
CA HIS A 65 -9.04 2.78 -9.94
C HIS A 65 -10.08 2.23 -8.94
N ILE A 66 -10.20 2.84 -7.75
CA ILE A 66 -11.08 2.33 -6.69
C ILE A 66 -12.55 2.33 -7.12
N LYS A 67 -13.01 3.38 -7.83
CA LYS A 67 -14.43 3.54 -8.18
C LYS A 67 -14.90 2.54 -9.25
N SER A 68 -14.05 2.20 -10.22
CA SER A 68 -14.45 1.39 -11.37
C SER A 68 -13.92 -0.04 -11.33
N LYS A 69 -13.04 -0.38 -10.37
CA LYS A 69 -12.28 -1.64 -10.32
C LYS A 69 -11.51 -1.97 -11.62
N THR A 70 -11.37 -1.00 -12.51
CA THR A 70 -10.64 -1.16 -13.77
C THR A 70 -9.17 -1.26 -13.46
N ARG A 71 -8.53 -2.32 -13.97
CA ARG A 71 -7.07 -2.44 -13.97
C ARG A 71 -6.54 -1.44 -14.98
N ILE A 72 -5.60 -0.62 -14.54
CA ILE A 72 -4.94 0.37 -15.38
C ILE A 72 -3.43 0.15 -15.28
N SER A 73 -2.71 0.58 -16.31
CA SER A 73 -1.26 0.56 -16.28
C SER A 73 -0.74 1.51 -15.20
N PHE A 74 0.40 1.15 -14.59
CA PHE A 74 1.21 2.10 -13.84
C PHE A 74 1.56 3.28 -14.75
N PRO A 75 1.55 4.52 -14.22
CA PRO A 75 1.94 5.70 -14.98
C PRO A 75 3.34 5.57 -15.60
N ASP A 76 3.63 6.39 -16.60
CA ASP A 76 4.98 6.51 -17.14
C ASP A 76 5.95 6.95 -16.04
N LYS A 77 7.21 6.49 -16.15
CA LYS A 77 8.27 6.78 -15.19
C LYS A 77 7.96 6.29 -13.77
N THR A 78 7.18 5.22 -13.63
CA THR A 78 6.98 4.52 -12.36
C THR A 78 8.17 3.61 -12.08
N MET A 79 9.26 4.21 -11.60
CA MET A 79 10.50 3.52 -11.28
C MET A 79 10.94 3.81 -9.85
N GLY A 80 11.55 2.84 -9.19
CA GLY A 80 12.04 3.01 -7.82
C GLY A 80 12.05 1.71 -7.02
N PHE A 81 11.79 1.80 -5.72
CA PHE A 81 12.02 0.73 -4.77
C PHE A 81 10.75 0.34 -4.02
N LEU A 82 10.56 -0.97 -3.81
CA LEU A 82 9.58 -1.44 -2.86
C LEU A 82 10.15 -1.35 -1.45
N HIS A 83 9.34 -0.91 -0.49
CA HIS A 83 9.74 -0.87 0.91
C HIS A 83 8.58 -1.20 1.83
N TYR A 84 8.90 -1.72 3.01
CA TYR A 84 7.96 -1.89 4.09
C TYR A 84 7.78 -0.58 4.84
N TRP A 85 6.53 -0.22 5.07
CA TRP A 85 6.14 0.96 5.81
C TRP A 85 5.17 0.56 6.93
N THR A 86 5.45 1.04 8.13
CA THR A 86 4.53 1.06 9.25
C THR A 86 4.78 2.34 10.04
N HIS A 87 3.73 2.97 10.54
CA HIS A 87 3.88 4.15 11.38
C HIS A 87 3.89 3.72 12.86
N SER A 88 4.58 4.48 13.71
CA SER A 88 4.79 4.15 15.13
C SER A 88 3.51 4.18 15.98
N ASP A 89 2.47 4.89 15.53
CA ASP A 89 1.17 4.96 16.19
C ASP A 89 0.18 3.88 15.72
N LEU A 90 0.55 3.11 14.68
CA LEU A 90 -0.28 2.04 14.16
C LEU A 90 0.12 0.71 14.78
N PRO A 91 -0.83 -0.23 14.94
CA PRO A 91 -0.48 -1.59 15.32
C PRO A 91 0.39 -2.22 14.22
N ALA A 92 1.30 -3.12 14.61
CA ALA A 92 2.21 -3.78 13.66
C ALA A 92 1.46 -4.56 12.56
N THR A 93 0.20 -4.92 12.80
CA THR A 93 -0.69 -5.58 11.83
C THR A 93 -1.14 -4.67 10.68
N ALA A 94 -1.02 -3.34 10.84
CA ALA A 94 -1.35 -2.33 9.83
C ALA A 94 -0.18 -2.02 8.87
N GLY A 95 0.92 -2.75 8.99
CA GLY A 95 2.06 -2.63 8.08
C GLY A 95 1.69 -2.89 6.63
N GLN A 96 2.45 -2.29 5.72
CA GLN A 96 2.17 -2.35 4.28
C GLN A 96 3.46 -2.22 3.47
N VAL A 97 3.48 -2.87 2.30
CA VAL A 97 4.53 -2.68 1.30
C VAL A 97 4.10 -1.56 0.35
N ARG A 98 4.92 -0.53 0.20
CA ARG A 98 4.69 0.62 -0.68
C ARG A 98 5.77 0.68 -1.77
N PHE A 99 5.50 1.45 -2.81
CA PHE A 99 6.45 1.71 -3.89
C PHE A 99 6.93 3.16 -3.82
N ARG A 100 8.22 3.36 -3.55
CA ARG A 100 8.87 4.67 -3.49
C ARG A 100 9.45 4.98 -4.87
N LEU A 101 9.01 6.07 -5.48
CA LEU A 101 9.51 6.60 -6.75
C LEU A 101 10.86 7.28 -6.54
N THR A 102 11.83 6.92 -7.37
CA THR A 102 13.15 7.56 -7.44
C THR A 102 13.54 7.81 -8.90
N SER A 103 14.36 8.83 -9.15
CA SER A 103 14.79 9.18 -10.52
C SER A 103 15.80 8.21 -11.12
N ALA A 104 16.50 7.43 -10.28
CA ALA A 104 17.51 6.46 -10.68
C ALA A 104 17.54 5.26 -9.72
N ASN A 105 18.35 4.25 -10.06
CA ASN A 105 18.59 3.04 -9.28
C ASN A 105 19.52 3.22 -8.08
N ASP A 106 19.81 4.47 -7.68
CA ASP A 106 20.63 4.79 -6.51
C ASP A 106 19.79 4.78 -5.22
N PRO A 107 20.08 3.90 -4.24
CA PRO A 107 19.40 3.86 -2.94
C PRO A 107 19.49 5.18 -2.15
N SER A 108 20.52 6.01 -2.38
CA SER A 108 20.67 7.29 -1.68
C SER A 108 19.52 8.26 -1.98
N LEU A 109 18.85 8.08 -3.13
CA LEU A 109 17.71 8.89 -3.55
C LEU A 109 16.41 8.52 -2.83
N PHE A 110 16.37 7.41 -2.09
CA PHE A 110 15.16 6.90 -1.45
C PHE A 110 14.46 7.94 -0.57
N GLU A 111 15.22 8.62 0.29
CA GLU A 111 14.69 9.63 1.22
C GLU A 111 14.06 10.81 0.48
N SER A 112 14.71 11.29 -0.59
CA SER A 112 14.18 12.37 -1.43
C SER A 112 13.06 11.95 -2.39
N GLY A 113 12.82 10.65 -2.53
CA GLY A 113 11.75 10.09 -3.34
C GLY A 113 10.35 10.37 -2.79
N SER A 114 9.33 9.91 -3.52
CA SER A 114 7.93 10.04 -3.10
C SER A 114 7.19 8.73 -3.26
N ASP A 115 6.17 8.47 -2.45
CA ASP A 115 5.39 7.25 -2.62
C ASP A 115 4.54 7.33 -3.88
N LEU A 116 4.48 6.23 -4.64
CA LEU A 116 3.57 6.08 -5.76
C LEU A 116 2.13 6.25 -5.25
N LEU A 117 1.39 7.16 -5.86
CA LEU A 117 -0.02 7.40 -5.53
C LEU A 117 -0.92 6.61 -6.47
N LYS A 118 -2.05 6.16 -5.96
CA LYS A 118 -3.19 5.69 -6.75
C LYS A 118 -3.87 6.88 -7.44
N PRO A 119 -4.74 6.63 -8.43
CA PRO A 119 -5.49 7.71 -9.08
C PRO A 119 -6.36 8.53 -8.11
N ASP A 120 -6.71 7.95 -6.96
CA ASP A 120 -7.45 8.63 -5.90
C ASP A 120 -6.58 9.51 -4.99
N GLY A 121 -5.26 9.62 -5.23
CA GLY A 121 -4.34 10.45 -4.45
C GLY A 121 -3.77 9.79 -3.20
N THR A 122 -4.24 8.59 -2.81
CA THR A 122 -3.66 7.88 -1.66
C THR A 122 -2.50 6.98 -2.07
N PRO A 123 -1.55 6.67 -1.16
CA PRO A 123 -0.44 5.79 -1.46
C PRO A 123 -0.90 4.44 -2.04
N TRP A 124 -0.21 3.98 -3.07
CA TRP A 124 -0.29 2.61 -3.54
C TRP A 124 0.43 1.72 -2.53
N ALA A 125 -0.32 0.81 -1.94
CA ALA A 125 0.17 -0.02 -0.86
C ALA A 125 -0.44 -1.42 -0.95
N ILE A 126 0.36 -2.40 -0.53
CA ILE A 126 -0.05 -3.79 -0.36
C ILE A 126 -0.09 -4.04 1.16
N PRO A 127 -1.28 -4.12 1.77
CA PRO A 127 -1.40 -4.38 3.20
C PRO A 127 -0.79 -5.73 3.58
N LEU A 128 -0.16 -5.82 4.76
CA LEU A 128 0.41 -7.07 5.27
C LEU A 128 -0.64 -8.18 5.35
N ALA A 129 -1.87 -7.85 5.77
CA ALA A 129 -2.99 -8.79 5.76
C ALA A 129 -3.28 -9.39 4.38
N LYS A 130 -3.09 -8.61 3.31
CA LYS A 130 -3.25 -9.09 1.93
C LYS A 130 -2.11 -10.01 1.53
N LEU A 131 -0.87 -9.69 1.92
CA LEU A 131 0.30 -10.53 1.66
C LEU A 131 0.17 -11.92 2.31
N LEU A 132 -0.40 -11.97 3.51
CA LEU A 132 -0.60 -13.21 4.28
C LEU A 132 -1.79 -14.05 3.80
N LYS A 133 -2.80 -13.42 3.19
CA LYS A 133 -3.94 -14.13 2.59
C LYS A 133 -3.58 -14.90 1.32
N LEU A 134 -2.53 -14.47 0.61
CA LEU A 134 -2.08 -15.15 -0.60
C LEU A 134 -1.49 -16.51 -0.18
N ARG A 135 -2.10 -17.60 -0.67
CA ARG A 135 -1.90 -18.97 -0.16
C ARG A 135 -0.42 -19.33 0.04
N GLY A 136 -0.09 -19.66 1.28
CA GLY A 136 1.21 -20.17 1.73
C GLY A 136 2.09 -19.07 2.30
N ASN A 137 2.71 -19.32 3.45
CA ASN A 137 3.72 -18.46 4.10
C ASN A 137 4.98 -18.19 3.24
N GLY A 138 4.95 -18.55 1.95
CA GLY A 138 6.03 -18.42 0.96
C GLY A 138 5.74 -17.40 -0.14
N SER A 139 4.79 -16.47 0.03
CA SER A 139 4.77 -15.30 -0.85
C SER A 139 6.11 -14.57 -0.68
N GLY A 140 6.78 -14.25 -1.80
CA GLY A 140 8.17 -13.78 -1.80
C GLY A 140 8.38 -12.60 -0.86
N PHE A 141 7.41 -11.68 -0.80
CA PHE A 141 7.44 -10.56 0.13
C PHE A 141 7.34 -10.95 1.60
N VAL A 142 6.52 -11.92 1.98
CA VAL A 142 6.42 -12.35 3.40
C VAL A 142 7.75 -12.95 3.86
N GLN A 143 8.38 -13.76 3.01
CA GLN A 143 9.69 -14.31 3.32
C GLN A 143 10.76 -13.21 3.40
N THR A 144 10.76 -12.24 2.48
CA THR A 144 11.67 -11.08 2.55
C THR A 144 11.46 -10.28 3.84
N LEU A 145 10.21 -9.98 4.23
CA LEU A 145 9.91 -9.27 5.47
C LEU A 145 10.40 -10.01 6.73
N LEU A 146 10.29 -11.35 6.74
CA LEU A 146 10.83 -12.19 7.82
C LEU A 146 12.37 -12.17 7.85
N ASN A 147 13.01 -12.26 6.68
CA ASN A 147 14.47 -12.26 6.56
C ASN A 147 15.06 -10.90 6.97
N ASP A 148 14.39 -9.80 6.61
CA ASP A 148 14.78 -8.44 7.00
C ASP A 148 14.52 -8.14 8.48
N GLY A 149 13.83 -9.03 9.21
CA GLY A 149 13.41 -8.79 10.60
C GLY A 149 12.35 -7.68 10.76
N LEU A 150 11.69 -7.27 9.67
CA LEU A 150 10.66 -6.22 9.67
C LEU A 150 9.32 -6.71 10.23
N VAL A 151 9.12 -8.02 10.22
CA VAL A 151 7.93 -8.71 10.73
C VAL A 151 8.40 -9.95 11.50
N SER A 152 7.77 -10.25 12.64
CA SER A 152 8.06 -11.47 13.41
C SER A 152 7.16 -12.64 13.00
N LYS A 153 7.62 -13.87 13.26
CA LYS A 153 6.79 -15.08 13.06
C LYS A 153 5.52 -15.05 13.91
N ASP A 154 5.60 -14.49 15.12
CA ASP A 154 4.46 -14.38 16.02
C ASP A 154 3.43 -13.39 15.51
N LEU A 155 3.87 -12.27 14.92
CA LEU A 155 2.99 -11.31 14.26
C LEU A 155 2.21 -11.97 13.12
N ILE A 156 2.88 -12.75 12.27
CA ILE A 156 2.24 -13.47 11.15
C ILE A 156 1.22 -14.51 11.66
N ARG A 157 1.52 -15.17 12.79
CA ARG A 157 0.65 -16.16 13.43
C ARG A 157 -0.41 -15.54 14.34
N SER A 158 -0.48 -14.22 14.41
CA SER A 158 -1.42 -13.53 15.30
C SER A 158 -2.87 -13.86 14.98
N LYS A 159 -3.72 -13.83 16.01
CA LYS A 159 -5.17 -14.00 15.90
C LYS A 159 -5.77 -13.01 14.88
N CYS A 160 -5.22 -11.80 14.81
CA CYS A 160 -5.61 -10.75 13.88
C CYS A 160 -5.63 -11.26 12.42
N PHE A 161 -4.51 -11.83 11.93
CA PHE A 161 -4.44 -12.31 10.54
C PHE A 161 -5.28 -13.55 10.29
N HIS A 162 -5.38 -14.45 11.28
CA HIS A 162 -6.30 -15.58 11.20
C HIS A 162 -7.75 -15.11 11.01
N LEU A 163 -8.16 -14.04 11.70
CA LEU A 163 -9.48 -13.43 11.52
C LEU A 163 -9.63 -12.75 10.16
N TYR A 164 -8.61 -12.04 9.66
CA TYR A 164 -8.62 -11.47 8.30
C TYR A 164 -8.90 -12.54 7.24
N GLU A 165 -8.24 -13.69 7.36
CA GLU A 165 -8.41 -14.83 6.47
C GLU A 165 -9.79 -15.48 6.64
N LYS A 166 -10.14 -15.86 7.87
CA LYS A 166 -11.41 -16.54 8.22
C LYS A 166 -12.63 -15.74 7.79
N LEU A 167 -12.61 -14.43 8.02
CA LEU A 167 -13.71 -13.51 7.67
C LEU A 167 -13.67 -13.05 6.21
N ARG A 168 -12.66 -13.48 5.44
CA ARG A 168 -12.42 -13.09 4.04
C ARG A 168 -12.45 -11.58 3.84
N LEU A 169 -11.81 -10.85 4.74
CA LEU A 169 -11.81 -9.38 4.70
C LEU A 169 -11.24 -8.87 3.37
N HIS A 170 -11.78 -7.74 2.92
CA HIS A 170 -11.31 -7.01 1.76
C HIS A 170 -10.26 -5.97 2.18
N ASP A 171 -9.44 -5.51 1.24
CA ASP A 171 -8.37 -4.52 1.47
C ASP A 171 -8.85 -3.19 2.11
N ASN A 172 -10.15 -2.88 2.02
CA ASN A 172 -10.76 -1.67 2.59
C ASN A 172 -11.58 -1.92 3.88
N SER A 173 -11.59 -3.16 4.38
CA SER A 173 -12.17 -3.53 5.66
C SER A 173 -11.20 -3.20 6.77
N LEU A 174 -11.71 -2.66 7.88
CA LEU A 174 -10.92 -2.40 9.06
C LEU A 174 -11.20 -3.44 10.13
N LEU A 175 -10.17 -4.08 10.68
CA LEU A 175 -10.28 -4.91 11.87
C LEU A 175 -9.80 -4.11 13.09
N VAL A 176 -10.65 -3.97 14.10
CA VAL A 176 -10.39 -3.19 15.32
C VAL A 176 -10.53 -4.12 16.51
N GLU A 177 -9.51 -4.20 17.36
CA GLU A 177 -9.54 -5.01 18.59
C GLU A 177 -9.93 -4.14 19.79
N SER A 178 -9.55 -2.87 19.79
CA SER A 178 -9.90 -1.87 20.80
C SER A 178 -10.37 -0.56 20.15
N PRO A 179 -11.36 0.17 20.72
CA PRO A 179 -11.73 1.51 20.25
C PRO A 179 -10.55 2.49 20.26
N ALA A 180 -9.56 2.28 21.13
CA ALA A 180 -8.36 3.09 21.21
C ALA A 180 -7.40 2.88 20.02
N ASP A 181 -7.53 1.77 19.29
CA ASP A 181 -6.63 1.42 18.20
C ASP A 181 -6.72 2.45 17.07
N VAL A 182 -5.56 2.95 16.68
CA VAL A 182 -5.42 3.84 15.55
C VAL A 182 -5.26 3.01 14.28
N SER A 183 -5.97 3.41 13.23
CA SER A 183 -6.10 2.65 12.01
C SER A 183 -5.91 3.50 10.76
N PRO A 184 -5.23 2.98 9.72
CA PRO A 184 -5.10 3.69 8.47
C PRO A 184 -6.43 3.73 7.72
N VAL A 185 -6.83 4.92 7.28
CA VAL A 185 -8.05 5.17 6.50
C VAL A 185 -7.76 6.10 5.32
N SER A 186 -8.66 6.08 4.35
CA SER A 186 -8.65 7.01 3.21
C SER A 186 -9.95 7.79 3.19
N LEU A 187 -9.88 9.12 3.04
CA LEU A 187 -11.02 10.05 3.08
C LEU A 187 -10.93 11.00 1.87
N PRO A 188 -12.02 11.47 1.25
CA PRO A 188 -13.38 11.21 1.68
C PRO A 188 -13.84 9.78 1.32
N ARG A 189 -14.80 9.24 2.06
CA ARG A 189 -15.45 7.94 1.78
C ARG A 189 -16.86 7.93 2.32
N SER A 190 -17.80 7.37 1.56
CA SER A 190 -19.20 7.25 1.98
C SER A 190 -19.45 6.11 2.96
N THR A 191 -18.65 5.04 2.92
CA THR A 191 -18.85 3.87 3.78
C THR A 191 -17.54 3.25 4.25
N LEU A 192 -17.49 2.86 5.52
CA LEU A 192 -16.39 2.09 6.12
C LEU A 192 -16.93 0.82 6.76
N LYS A 193 -16.39 -0.33 6.36
CA LYS A 193 -16.71 -1.62 6.96
C LYS A 193 -15.73 -1.89 8.10
N ILE A 194 -16.23 -1.95 9.32
CA ILE A 194 -15.46 -2.25 10.52
C ILE A 194 -15.85 -3.63 11.01
N TYR A 195 -14.84 -4.42 11.35
CA TYR A 195 -14.96 -5.69 12.02
C TYR A 195 -14.35 -5.48 13.39
N THR A 196 -15.17 -5.59 14.42
CA THR A 196 -14.70 -5.46 15.79
C THR A 196 -14.52 -6.84 16.38
N VAL A 197 -13.39 -7.05 17.06
CA VAL A 197 -13.05 -8.32 17.69
C VAL A 197 -13.23 -8.14 19.20
N SER A 198 -14.09 -8.95 19.79
CA SER A 198 -14.14 -9.20 21.24
C SER A 198 -13.50 -10.56 21.52
N SER A 199 -13.23 -10.86 22.79
CA SER A 199 -12.50 -12.05 23.26
C SER A 199 -12.89 -13.33 22.50
N ASN A 200 -14.18 -13.55 22.19
CA ASN A 200 -14.66 -14.68 21.40
C ASN A 200 -15.64 -14.36 20.26
N GLU A 201 -16.00 -13.09 20.04
CA GLU A 201 -17.00 -12.71 19.05
C GLU A 201 -16.45 -11.69 18.05
N VAL A 202 -16.93 -11.77 16.81
CA VAL A 202 -16.64 -10.77 15.78
C VAL A 202 -17.95 -10.11 15.40
N ALA A 203 -18.06 -8.81 15.65
CA ALA A 203 -19.18 -8.02 15.16
C ALA A 203 -18.77 -7.29 13.86
N ARG A 204 -19.70 -7.22 12.91
CA ARG A 204 -19.51 -6.50 11.65
C ARG A 204 -20.40 -5.27 11.64
N VAL A 205 -19.78 -4.12 11.49
CA VAL A 205 -20.41 -2.80 11.56
C VAL A 205 -20.09 -2.04 10.28
N ARG A 206 -21.05 -1.25 9.80
CA ARG A 206 -20.84 -0.34 8.66
C ARG A 206 -21.09 1.07 9.15
N LEU A 207 -20.06 1.90 9.05
CA LEU A 207 -20.21 3.33 9.24
C LEU A 207 -20.54 3.97 7.90
N TYR A 208 -21.53 4.85 7.91
CA TYR A 208 -21.93 5.66 6.78
C TYR A 208 -21.52 7.09 7.11
N PHE A 209 -20.82 7.73 6.19
CA PHE A 209 -20.39 9.10 6.38
C PHE A 209 -21.00 9.96 5.30
N ASP A 210 -21.65 11.03 5.73
CA ASP A 210 -22.05 12.14 4.87
C ASP A 210 -20.91 13.16 4.78
N ASP A 211 -21.15 14.19 3.96
CA ASP A 211 -20.32 15.37 3.70
C ASP A 211 -18.96 15.41 4.44
N GLN A 212 -17.90 15.18 3.68
CA GLN A 212 -16.50 15.29 4.12
C GLN A 212 -15.78 16.38 3.32
N SER A 213 -16.49 17.45 2.96
CA SER A 213 -15.99 18.60 2.19
C SER A 213 -14.73 19.24 2.78
N TRP A 214 -14.53 19.14 4.10
CA TRP A 214 -13.31 19.63 4.75
C TRP A 214 -12.03 18.96 4.21
N VAL A 215 -12.11 17.76 3.63
CA VAL A 215 -10.98 17.06 2.99
C VAL A 215 -10.59 17.71 1.66
N GLU A 216 -11.54 18.34 0.96
CA GLU A 216 -11.34 18.96 -0.36
C GLU A 216 -10.68 20.35 -0.29
N ASN A 217 -10.23 20.76 0.90
CA ASN A 217 -9.36 21.92 1.04
C ASN A 217 -8.08 21.69 0.24
N LEU A 218 -7.71 22.61 -0.66
CA LEU A 218 -6.53 22.52 -1.52
C LEU A 218 -5.21 22.30 -0.77
N LYS A 219 -5.17 22.60 0.54
CA LYS A 219 -4.03 22.28 1.41
C LYS A 219 -3.89 20.79 1.74
N LEU A 220 -4.97 20.01 1.64
CA LEU A 220 -5.05 18.59 2.03
C LEU A 220 -5.04 17.67 0.81
N ALA A 221 -5.92 17.93 -0.15
CA ALA A 221 -6.02 17.15 -1.38
C ALA A 221 -6.64 17.99 -2.51
N GLU A 222 -6.31 17.64 -3.76
CA GLU A 222 -7.01 18.20 -4.92
C GLU A 222 -8.48 17.76 -4.92
N PRO A 223 -9.39 18.54 -5.53
CA PRO A 223 -10.79 18.16 -5.67
C PRO A 223 -10.97 16.76 -6.26
N GLY A 224 -11.79 15.93 -5.60
CA GLY A 224 -12.06 14.55 -6.00
C GLY A 224 -10.95 13.54 -5.65
N LYS A 225 -9.84 13.97 -5.06
CA LYS A 225 -8.82 13.09 -4.47
C LYS A 225 -9.12 12.80 -3.00
N ARG A 226 -8.35 11.87 -2.46
CA ARG A 226 -8.46 11.36 -1.10
C ARG A 226 -7.14 11.54 -0.38
N VAL A 227 -7.24 11.87 0.90
CA VAL A 227 -6.11 11.89 1.83
C VAL A 227 -5.93 10.55 2.51
N HIS A 228 -4.68 10.23 2.80
CA HIS A 228 -4.35 9.18 3.75
C HIS A 228 -4.39 9.76 5.15
N ALA A 229 -5.11 9.12 6.07
CA ALA A 229 -5.27 9.58 7.43
C ALA A 229 -5.17 8.41 8.40
N HIS A 230 -4.76 8.69 9.63
CA HIS A 230 -4.95 7.76 10.72
C HIS A 230 -6.13 8.22 11.54
N ALA A 231 -6.98 7.27 11.88
CA ALA A 231 -8.15 7.55 12.68
C ALA A 231 -8.43 6.41 13.64
N ARG A 232 -9.03 6.75 14.77
CA ARG A 232 -9.50 5.79 15.76
C ARG A 232 -11.00 5.87 15.88
N LEU A 233 -11.57 4.77 16.31
CA LEU A 233 -13.00 4.67 16.53
C LEU A 233 -13.36 5.40 17.83
N HIS A 234 -14.19 6.42 17.73
CA HIS A 234 -14.68 7.15 18.89
C HIS A 234 -16.12 6.72 19.20
N VAL A 235 -16.31 6.14 20.37
CA VAL A 235 -17.62 5.70 20.86
C VAL A 235 -18.01 6.54 22.06
N SER A 236 -19.14 7.24 21.97
CA SER A 236 -19.67 8.05 23.06
C SER A 236 -21.05 7.50 23.43
N GLY A 237 -21.10 6.64 24.44
CA GLY A 237 -22.33 6.12 25.06
C GLY A 237 -23.47 5.82 24.07
N ASN A 238 -24.57 6.59 24.18
CA ASN A 238 -25.78 6.42 23.37
C ASN A 238 -25.71 7.06 21.97
N SER A 239 -24.60 7.69 21.60
CA SER A 239 -24.43 8.34 20.30
C SER A 239 -23.91 7.36 19.24
N LEU A 240 -24.15 7.69 17.98
CA LEU A 240 -23.61 6.93 16.86
C LEU A 240 -22.07 6.95 16.90
N PRO A 241 -21.41 5.84 16.51
CA PRO A 241 -19.97 5.82 16.34
C PRO A 241 -19.49 6.97 15.47
N ALA A 242 -18.38 7.57 15.89
CA ALA A 242 -17.65 8.54 15.11
C ALA A 242 -16.24 8.02 14.80
N LEU A 243 -15.66 8.54 13.73
CA LEU A 243 -14.26 8.32 13.40
C LEU A 243 -13.50 9.59 13.79
N GLN A 244 -12.68 9.51 14.83
CA GLN A 244 -11.82 10.62 15.22
C GLN A 244 -10.54 10.54 14.40
N VAL A 245 -10.34 11.53 13.52
CA VAL A 245 -9.09 11.67 12.77
C VAL A 245 -8.00 12.12 13.74
N VAL A 246 -6.92 11.36 13.80
CA VAL A 246 -5.77 11.63 14.68
C VAL A 246 -4.74 12.45 13.92
N ARG A 247 -4.49 12.12 12.65
CA ARG A 247 -3.56 12.84 11.77
C ARG A 247 -3.88 12.60 10.30
N ILE A 248 -3.37 13.49 9.45
CA ILE A 248 -3.50 13.43 8.00
C ILE A 248 -2.12 13.53 7.37
N PHE A 249 -1.94 12.82 6.26
CA PHE A 249 -0.73 12.85 5.48
C PHE A 249 -1.00 13.53 4.14
N THR A 250 -0.10 14.43 3.77
CA THR A 250 -0.02 14.98 2.42
C THR A 250 0.29 13.88 1.41
N PRO A 251 0.07 14.13 0.11
CA PRO A 251 0.48 13.22 -0.96
C PRO A 251 1.98 12.88 -0.93
N SER A 252 2.84 13.78 -0.45
CA SER A 252 4.29 13.54 -0.28
C SER A 252 4.64 12.72 0.97
N GLY A 253 3.65 12.39 1.80
CA GLY A 253 3.83 11.63 3.04
C GLY A 253 4.16 12.49 4.27
N ALA A 254 4.25 13.81 4.13
CA ALA A 254 4.42 14.70 5.28
C ALA A 254 3.15 14.71 6.16
N GLN A 255 3.33 14.57 7.46
CA GLN A 255 2.27 14.68 8.46
C GLN A 255 1.82 16.13 8.60
N LEU A 256 0.52 16.32 8.72
CA LEU A 256 -0.09 17.61 9.05
C LEU A 256 -0.61 17.56 10.48
N ASP A 257 -0.16 18.52 11.29
CA ASP A 257 -0.59 18.68 12.67
C ASP A 257 -1.72 19.71 12.73
N SER A 258 -2.91 19.29 13.19
CA SER A 258 -4.08 20.14 13.40
C SER A 258 -5.10 19.43 14.28
N SER A 259 -6.03 20.18 14.87
CA SER A 259 -7.23 19.62 15.51
C SER A 259 -8.20 19.13 14.42
N TRP A 260 -8.15 17.85 14.10
CA TRP A 260 -9.01 17.28 13.06
C TRP A 260 -10.42 17.02 13.57
N PRO A 261 -11.46 17.23 12.72
CA PRO A 261 -12.82 16.99 13.11
C PRO A 261 -13.11 15.50 13.31
N SER A 262 -14.03 15.18 14.22
CA SER A 262 -14.63 13.85 14.32
C SER A 262 -15.69 13.68 13.23
N ILE A 263 -15.54 12.65 12.41
CA ILE A 263 -16.48 12.30 11.35
C ILE A 263 -17.57 11.43 11.96
N ARG A 264 -18.77 11.97 12.14
CA ARG A 264 -19.89 11.23 12.72
C ARG A 264 -20.43 10.25 11.68
N SER A 265 -20.73 9.02 12.13
CA SER A 265 -21.58 8.15 11.32
C SER A 265 -22.98 8.73 11.28
N VAL A 266 -23.64 8.66 10.14
CA VAL A 266 -25.05 9.00 10.00
C VAL A 266 -25.92 7.77 10.19
N ALA A 267 -27.13 7.96 10.71
CA ALA A 267 -28.08 6.88 10.93
C ALA A 267 -28.56 6.35 9.57
N CYS A 268 -28.31 5.06 9.28
CA CYS A 268 -29.07 4.35 8.27
C CYS A 268 -30.24 3.65 8.95
N LEU A 269 -31.46 3.91 8.45
CA LEU A 269 -32.69 3.24 8.88
C LEU A 269 -32.51 1.71 8.82
N GLY A 270 -32.23 1.08 9.97
CA GLY A 270 -32.34 -0.36 10.18
C GLY A 270 -31.00 -1.15 10.31
N ARG A 271 -30.79 -1.70 11.53
CA ARG A 271 -30.10 -2.98 11.86
C ARG A 271 -28.60 -3.04 12.20
N HIS A 272 -27.85 -1.96 12.46
CA HIS A 272 -26.41 -2.11 12.76
C HIS A 272 -25.91 -1.53 14.10
N ASP A 273 -26.66 -0.63 14.73
CA ASP A 273 -26.20 0.05 15.95
C ASP A 273 -26.12 -0.88 17.18
N LYS A 274 -27.02 -1.86 17.28
CA LYS A 274 -27.09 -2.76 18.45
C LYS A 274 -25.85 -3.65 18.62
N ALA A 275 -25.34 -4.20 17.52
CA ALA A 275 -24.14 -5.05 17.57
C ALA A 275 -22.90 -4.22 17.99
N PHE A 276 -22.85 -2.96 17.55
CA PHE A 276 -21.77 -2.04 17.91
C PHE A 276 -21.82 -1.63 19.38
N GLN A 277 -23.00 -1.25 19.88
CA GLN A 277 -23.21 -0.91 21.29
C GLN A 277 -22.87 -2.10 22.21
N SER A 278 -23.28 -3.31 21.83
CA SER A 278 -22.96 -4.53 22.60
C SER A 278 -21.46 -4.78 22.69
N TRP A 279 -20.72 -4.59 21.59
CA TRP A 279 -19.27 -4.73 21.59
C TRP A 279 -18.60 -3.67 22.49
N SER A 280 -18.99 -2.39 22.34
CA SER A 280 -18.45 -1.30 23.16
C SER A 280 -18.64 -1.56 24.66
N LEU A 281 -19.85 -1.98 25.07
CA LEU A 281 -20.16 -2.26 26.47
C LEU A 281 -19.31 -3.41 27.06
N GLN A 282 -18.90 -4.38 26.24
CA GLN A 282 -18.01 -5.47 26.68
C GLN A 282 -16.59 -4.96 26.97
N THR A 283 -16.12 -3.94 26.24
CA THR A 283 -14.75 -3.40 26.39
C THR A 283 -14.56 -2.43 27.55
N THR A 284 -15.65 -1.92 28.15
CA THR A 284 -15.61 -0.91 29.22
C THR A 284 -15.76 -1.51 30.63
N LYS A 285 -15.99 -2.83 30.75
CA LYS A 285 -16.03 -3.56 32.03
C LYS A 285 -14.66 -4.11 32.36
#